data_AF-A0A943L6P3-F1
#
_entry.id   AF-A0A943L6P3-F1
#
_cell.length_a   1.000
_cell.length_b   1.000
_cell.length_c   1.000
_cell.angle_alpha   90.00
_cell.angle_beta   90.00
_cell.angle_gamma   90.00
#
_symmetry.space_group_name_H-M   'P 1'
#
loop_
_entity.id
_entity.type
_entity.pdbx_description
1 polymer ?
#
loop_
_entity_poly.entity_id
_entity_poly.type
_entity_poly.pdbx_seq_one_letter_code
_entity_poly.pdbx_strand_id
1 'polypeptide(L)'
;MDRQEILKLLSTHDLTEDEKEYLYMQLYFTEELNRQADEEILELHKEQKENRDSILNQIAKIMLSYPIIESIMFIASSDKLKLKRQLNTLIQNKIQSELSYETLKTKELLESTGKNKYNINNYINDIGMNVN
;
A
#
# COMPACT_ATOMS: atom_id res chain seq x y z
N MET A 1 16.45 -8.36 -5.02
CA MET A 1 17.77 -8.52 -5.65
C MET A 1 18.05 -10.02 -5.74
N ASP A 2 18.71 -10.52 -6.78
CA ASP A 2 19.03 -11.96 -6.87
C ASP A 2 20.11 -12.33 -5.82
N ARG A 3 20.06 -13.55 -5.26
CA ARG A 3 21.13 -14.13 -4.45
C ARG A 3 22.51 -13.95 -5.07
N GLN A 4 22.64 -14.10 -6.39
CA GLN A 4 23.91 -13.88 -7.08
C GLN A 4 24.39 -12.43 -7.01
N GLU A 5 23.48 -11.46 -7.05
CA GLU A 5 23.80 -10.03 -6.93
C GLU A 5 24.21 -9.68 -5.50
N ILE A 6 23.49 -10.19 -4.48
CA ILE A 6 23.84 -9.99 -3.07
C ILE A 6 25.23 -10.58 -2.78
N LEU A 7 25.47 -11.83 -3.17
CA LEU A 7 26.77 -12.48 -2.93
C LEU A 7 27.90 -11.80 -3.69
N LYS A 8 27.65 -11.31 -4.91
CA LYS A 8 28.63 -10.54 -5.67
C LYS A 8 28.98 -9.22 -4.98
N LEU A 9 28.01 -8.51 -4.43
CA LEU A 9 28.24 -7.29 -3.64
C LEU A 9 29.05 -7.59 -2.35
N LEU A 10 28.70 -8.66 -1.63
CA LEU A 10 29.40 -9.03 -0.41
C LEU A 10 30.83 -9.52 -0.68
N SER A 11 31.07 -10.11 -1.86
CA SER A 11 32.40 -10.57 -2.28
C SER A 11 33.41 -9.43 -2.53
N THR A 12 32.98 -8.17 -2.64
CA THR A 12 33.89 -7.02 -2.78
C THR A 12 34.46 -6.54 -1.45
N HIS A 13 34.04 -7.13 -0.33
CA HIS A 13 34.46 -6.77 1.01
C HIS A 13 35.32 -7.89 1.61
N ASP A 14 36.29 -7.53 2.44
CA ASP A 14 37.14 -8.49 3.16
C ASP A 14 36.34 -9.08 4.33
N LEU A 15 35.51 -10.06 4.01
CA LEU A 15 34.61 -10.77 4.91
C LEU A 15 34.91 -12.26 4.86
N THR A 16 34.82 -12.91 6.01
CA THR A 16 34.78 -14.38 6.10
C THR A 16 33.53 -14.93 5.41
N GLU A 17 33.55 -16.21 5.03
CA GLU A 17 32.37 -16.84 4.41
C GLU A 17 31.17 -16.84 5.36
N ASP A 18 31.39 -17.01 6.66
CA ASP A 18 30.32 -16.96 7.67
C ASP A 18 29.70 -15.55 7.80
N GLU A 19 30.52 -14.49 7.75
CA GLU A 19 30.03 -13.10 7.72
C GLU A 19 29.24 -12.80 6.44
N LYS A 20 29.67 -13.34 5.28
CA LYS A 20 28.94 -13.19 4.02
C LYS A 20 27.59 -13.89 4.08
N GLU A 21 27.52 -15.12 4.60
CA GLU A 21 26.26 -15.85 4.73
C GLU A 21 25.31 -15.16 5.71
N TYR A 22 25.83 -14.68 6.85
CA TYR A 22 25.07 -13.90 7.82
C TYR A 22 24.45 -12.63 7.20
N LEU A 23 25.26 -11.84 6.48
CA LEU A 23 24.79 -10.63 5.81
C LEU A 23 23.83 -10.94 4.65
N TYR A 24 24.08 -12.03 3.91
CA TYR A 24 23.17 -12.49 2.87
C TYR A 24 21.79 -12.79 3.45
N MET A 25 21.70 -13.55 4.55
CA MET A 25 20.44 -13.88 5.20
C MET A 25 19.70 -12.63 5.66
N GLN A 26 20.40 -11.65 6.26
CA GLN A 26 19.78 -10.39 6.67
C GLN A 26 19.18 -9.61 5.49
N LEU A 27 19.92 -9.51 4.38
CA LEU A 27 19.47 -8.82 3.19
C LEU A 27 18.29 -9.54 2.54
N TYR A 28 18.39 -10.86 2.38
CA TYR A 28 17.34 -11.69 1.79
C TYR A 28 16.02 -11.55 2.55
N PHE A 29 16.04 -11.73 3.88
CA PHE A 29 14.81 -11.62 4.66
C PHE A 29 14.26 -10.20 4.72
N THR A 30 15.13 -9.18 4.69
CA THR A 30 14.68 -7.78 4.61
C THR A 30 13.98 -7.50 3.28
N GLU A 31 14.52 -8.00 2.17
CA GLU A 31 13.86 -7.88 0.87
C GLU A 31 12.52 -8.60 0.81
N GLU A 32 12.43 -9.82 1.35
CA GLU A 32 11.16 -10.55 1.42
C GLU A 32 10.11 -9.82 2.25
N LEU A 33 10.50 -9.21 3.39
CA LEU A 33 9.59 -8.38 4.18
C LEU A 33 9.11 -7.16 3.40
N ASN A 34 10.00 -6.48 2.68
CA ASN A 34 9.63 -5.33 1.85
C ASN A 34 8.69 -5.75 0.71
N ARG A 35 8.97 -6.88 0.05
CA ARG A 35 8.11 -7.40 -1.03
C ARG A 35 6.70 -7.71 -0.54
N GLN A 36 6.58 -8.35 0.63
CA GLN A 36 5.27 -8.62 1.25
C GLN A 36 4.54 -7.33 1.59
N ALA A 37 5.25 -6.34 2.15
CA ALA A 37 4.68 -5.03 2.45
C ALA A 37 4.17 -4.31 1.18
N ASP A 38 4.95 -4.35 0.09
CA ASP A 38 4.56 -3.75 -1.19
C ASP A 38 3.30 -4.41 -1.78
N GLU A 39 3.17 -5.73 -1.65
CA GLU A 39 1.98 -6.47 -2.08
C GLU A 39 0.72 -6.03 -1.30
N GLU A 40 0.81 -5.86 0.01
CA GLU A 40 -0.29 -5.37 0.84
C GLU A 40 -0.66 -3.90 0.53
N ILE A 41 0.34 -3.05 0.23
CA ILE A 41 0.11 -1.66 -0.17
C ILE A 41 -0.63 -1.58 -1.52
N LEU A 42 -0.37 -2.50 -2.44
CA LEU A 42 -1.09 -2.55 -3.73
C LEU A 42 -2.60 -2.80 -3.54
N GLU A 43 -3.02 -3.51 -2.50
CA GLU A 43 -4.44 -3.70 -2.19
C GLU A 43 -5.12 -2.38 -1.80
N LEU A 44 -4.43 -1.49 -1.07
CA LEU A 44 -4.94 -0.16 -0.72
C LEU A 44 -5.28 0.66 -1.97
N HIS A 45 -4.40 0.61 -2.98
CA HIS A 45 -4.61 1.31 -4.26
C HIS A 45 -5.83 0.81 -5.02
N LYS A 46 -6.19 -0.48 -4.86
CA LYS A 46 -7.39 -1.04 -5.48
C LYS A 46 -8.66 -0.41 -4.90
N GLU A 47 -8.75 -0.26 -3.58
CA GLU A 47 -9.91 0.36 -2.93
C GLU A 47 -10.06 1.84 -3.32
N GLN A 48 -8.95 2.60 -3.31
CA GLN A 48 -8.93 4.00 -3.77
C GLN A 48 -9.45 4.13 -5.20
N LYS A 49 -9.06 3.19 -6.09
CA LYS A 49 -9.52 3.15 -7.47
C LYS A 49 -11.02 2.88 -7.57
N GLU A 50 -11.54 1.91 -6.81
CA GLU A 50 -12.97 1.59 -6.77
C GLU A 50 -13.81 2.77 -6.27
N ASN A 51 -13.32 3.49 -5.26
CA ASN A 51 -13.99 4.67 -4.72
C ASN A 51 -13.98 5.85 -5.71
N ARG A 52 -12.86 6.10 -6.38
CA ARG A 52 -12.78 7.06 -7.49
C ARG A 52 -13.79 6.72 -8.58
N ASP A 53 -13.84 5.47 -9.02
CA ASP A 53 -14.73 5.03 -10.09
C ASP A 53 -16.20 5.14 -9.66
N SER A 54 -16.51 4.88 -8.39
CA SER A 54 -17.84 5.11 -7.80
C SER A 54 -18.28 6.58 -7.86
N ILE A 55 -17.39 7.50 -7.48
CA ILE A 55 -17.64 8.94 -7.53
C ILE A 55 -17.85 9.40 -8.98
N LEU A 56 -16.97 8.97 -9.90
CA LEU A 56 -17.06 9.31 -11.33
C LEU A 56 -18.35 8.78 -11.95
N ASN A 57 -18.76 7.57 -11.61
CA ASN A 57 -20.02 6.99 -12.08
C ASN A 57 -21.23 7.81 -11.60
N GLN A 58 -21.21 8.29 -10.35
CA GLN A 58 -22.28 9.15 -9.86
C GLN A 58 -22.32 10.50 -10.58
N ILE A 59 -21.16 11.10 -10.86
CA ILE A 59 -21.06 12.32 -11.66
C ILE A 59 -21.61 12.08 -13.07
N ALA A 60 -21.23 10.97 -13.72
CA ALA A 60 -21.71 10.62 -15.06
C ALA A 60 -23.23 10.45 -15.09
N LYS A 61 -23.82 9.79 -14.09
CA LYS A 61 -25.29 9.66 -13.97
C LYS A 61 -25.98 11.02 -13.87
N ILE A 62 -25.41 11.94 -13.09
CA ILE A 62 -25.91 13.31 -12.98
C ILE A 62 -25.83 14.00 -14.35
N MET A 63 -24.67 13.94 -15.02
CA MET A 63 -24.50 14.53 -16.36
C MET A 63 -25.52 14.00 -17.38
N LEU A 64 -25.86 12.70 -17.33
CA LEU A 64 -26.85 12.08 -18.22
C LEU A 64 -28.30 12.45 -17.89
N SER A 65 -28.56 12.95 -16.67
CA SER A 65 -29.92 13.25 -16.20
C SER A 65 -30.38 14.67 -16.52
N TYR A 66 -29.46 15.55 -16.91
CA TYR A 66 -29.74 16.97 -17.15
C TYR A 66 -29.34 17.38 -18.56
N PRO A 67 -30.08 18.33 -19.19
CA PRO A 67 -29.72 18.84 -20.49
C PRO A 67 -28.42 19.63 -20.41
N ILE A 68 -27.54 19.39 -21.38
CA ILE A 68 -26.26 20.08 -21.55
C ILE A 68 -26.32 20.84 -22.86
N ILE A 69 -26.22 22.17 -22.80
CA ILE A 69 -26.23 23.07 -23.95
C ILE A 69 -24.95 23.89 -23.89
N GLU A 70 -24.18 23.91 -24.98
CA GLU A 70 -22.90 24.66 -25.06
C GLU A 70 -21.95 24.33 -23.89
N SER A 71 -21.85 23.04 -23.53
CA SER A 71 -21.04 22.55 -22.40
C SER A 71 -21.49 23.04 -21.01
N ILE A 72 -22.65 23.68 -20.89
CA ILE A 72 -23.25 24.09 -19.63
C ILE A 72 -24.39 23.14 -19.29
N MET A 73 -24.29 22.47 -18.14
CA MET A 73 -25.37 21.65 -17.61
C MET A 73 -26.43 22.54 -16.98
N PHE A 74 -27.66 22.46 -17.48
CA PHE A 74 -28.76 23.25 -16.95
C PHE A 74 -29.42 22.52 -15.78
N ILE A 75 -29.23 23.05 -14.57
CA ILE A 75 -29.73 22.47 -13.32
C ILE A 75 -30.48 23.56 -12.56
N ALA A 76 -31.71 23.26 -12.13
CA ALA A 76 -32.48 24.15 -11.27
C ALA A 76 -31.77 24.38 -9.92
N SER A 77 -31.91 25.57 -9.32
CA SER A 77 -31.24 25.91 -8.05
C SER A 77 -31.56 24.94 -6.91
N SER A 78 -32.80 24.44 -6.84
CA SER A 78 -33.24 23.44 -5.86
C SER A 78 -32.48 22.12 -6.00
N ASP A 79 -32.28 21.67 -7.24
CA ASP A 79 -31.60 20.42 -7.56
C ASP A 79 -30.10 20.56 -7.39
N LYS A 80 -29.53 21.72 -7.74
CA LYS A 80 -28.12 22.03 -7.51
C LYS A 80 -27.74 21.87 -6.04
N LEU A 81 -28.59 22.33 -5.12
CA LEU A 81 -28.36 22.17 -3.68
C LEU A 81 -28.44 20.69 -3.25
N LYS A 82 -29.42 19.94 -3.78
CA LYS A 82 -29.58 18.51 -3.49
C LYS A 82 -28.38 17.70 -4.01
N LEU A 83 -28.00 17.89 -5.27
CA LEU A 83 -26.86 17.23 -5.91
C LEU A 83 -25.55 17.54 -5.19
N LYS A 84 -25.33 18.81 -4.79
CA LYS A 84 -24.18 19.20 -3.99
C LYS A 84 -24.11 18.43 -2.67
N ARG A 85 -25.23 18.34 -1.94
CA ARG A 85 -25.28 17.57 -0.68
C ARG A 85 -25.00 16.09 -0.92
N GLN A 86 -25.63 15.49 -1.92
CA GLN A 86 -25.45 14.08 -2.26
C GLN A 86 -24.00 13.76 -2.62
N LEU A 87 -23.38 14.55 -3.52
CA LEU A 87 -21.98 14.37 -3.90
C LEU A 87 -21.04 14.59 -2.73
N ASN A 88 -21.25 15.63 -1.92
CA ASN A 88 -20.43 15.87 -0.73
C ASN A 88 -20.50 14.69 0.24
N THR A 89 -21.70 14.18 0.53
CA THR A 89 -21.87 13.00 1.39
C THR A 89 -21.19 11.77 0.80
N LEU A 90 -21.33 11.53 -0.51
CA LEU A 90 -20.66 10.41 -1.18
C LEU A 90 -19.13 10.51 -1.04
N ILE A 91 -18.57 11.68 -1.36
CA ILE A 91 -17.12 11.94 -1.29
C ILE A 91 -16.64 11.77 0.15
N GLN A 92 -17.31 12.39 1.12
CA GLN A 92 -16.93 12.29 2.53
C GLN A 92 -16.95 10.86 3.05
N ASN A 93 -18.00 10.10 2.74
CA ASN A 93 -18.10 8.70 3.17
C ASN A 93 -16.98 7.85 2.57
N LYS A 94 -16.65 8.08 1.29
CA LYS A 94 -15.59 7.35 0.58
C LYS A 94 -14.21 7.65 1.13
N ILE A 95 -13.88 8.94 1.31
CA ILE A 95 -12.60 9.34 1.92
C ILE A 95 -12.49 8.84 3.37
N GLN A 96 -13.58 8.89 4.14
CA GLN A 96 -13.56 8.41 5.52
C GLN A 96 -13.38 6.88 5.60
N SER A 97 -13.94 6.10 4.67
CA SER A 97 -13.72 4.66 4.63
C SER A 97 -12.27 4.35 4.25
N GLU A 98 -11.72 5.04 3.24
CA GLU A 98 -10.29 4.91 2.84
C GLU A 98 -9.37 5.20 4.03
N LEU A 99 -9.57 6.33 4.71
CA LEU A 99 -8.75 6.69 5.87
C LEU A 99 -8.80 5.63 6.96
N SER A 100 -9.99 5.09 7.25
CA SER A 100 -10.17 4.09 8.30
C SER A 100 -9.50 2.77 7.92
N TYR A 101 -9.64 2.35 6.66
CA TYR A 101 -9.03 1.14 6.13
C TYR A 101 -7.50 1.24 6.06
N GLU A 102 -6.97 2.34 5.51
CA GLU A 102 -5.53 2.62 5.44
C GLU A 102 -4.91 2.68 6.84
N THR A 103 -5.59 3.30 7.80
CA THR A 103 -5.09 3.36 9.19
C THR A 103 -4.99 1.96 9.79
N LEU A 104 -6.01 1.13 9.61
CA LEU A 104 -6.02 -0.25 10.10
C LEU A 104 -4.91 -1.08 9.43
N LYS A 105 -4.84 -1.03 8.10
CA LYS A 105 -3.87 -1.80 7.33
C LYS A 105 -2.42 -1.38 7.58
N THR A 106 -2.16 -0.07 7.66
CA THR A 106 -0.83 0.44 8.01
C THR A 106 -0.41 -0.04 9.39
N LYS A 107 -1.33 -0.06 10.35
CA LYS A 107 -1.06 -0.59 11.69
C LYS A 107 -0.74 -2.09 11.65
N GLU A 108 -1.57 -2.89 10.99
CA GLU A 108 -1.35 -4.34 10.83
C GLU A 108 0.00 -4.65 10.15
N LEU A 109 0.33 -3.88 9.11
CA LEU A 109 1.59 -4.03 8.38
C LEU A 109 2.81 -3.67 9.25
N LEU A 110 2.73 -2.59 10.03
CA LEU A 110 3.82 -2.21 10.94
C LEU A 110 4.01 -3.23 12.06
N GLU A 111 2.92 -3.71 12.66
CA GLU A 111 2.97 -4.72 13.72
C GLU A 111 3.54 -6.06 13.21
N SER A 112 3.06 -6.53 12.05
CA SER A 112 3.53 -7.77 11.45
C SER A 112 4.98 -7.67 10.99
N THR A 113 5.37 -6.59 10.32
CA THR A 113 6.75 -6.36 9.87
C THR A 113 7.71 -6.28 11.06
N GLY A 114 7.33 -5.56 12.12
CA GLY A 114 8.13 -5.47 13.34
C GLY A 114 8.32 -6.83 14.01
N LYS A 115 7.24 -7.61 14.14
CA LYS A 115 7.29 -8.96 14.72
C LYS A 115 8.12 -9.91 13.87
N ASN A 116 7.94 -9.89 12.55
CA ASN A 116 8.70 -10.75 11.66
C ASN A 116 10.19 -10.38 11.67
N LYS A 117 10.54 -9.10 11.64
CA LYS A 117 11.94 -8.65 11.78
C LYS A 117 12.57 -9.12 13.08
N TYR A 118 11.85 -9.01 14.20
CA TYR A 118 12.32 -9.52 15.49
C TYR A 118 12.58 -11.04 15.44
N ASN A 119 11.64 -11.81 14.90
CA ASN A 119 11.78 -13.26 14.78
C ASN A 119 12.92 -13.67 13.84
N ILE A 120 13.05 -13.00 12.69
CA ILE A 120 14.13 -13.21 11.73
C ILE A 120 15.48 -12.93 12.38
N ASN A 121 15.62 -11.81 13.10
CA ASN A 121 16.86 -11.47 13.77
C ASN A 121 17.24 -12.52 14.82
N ASN A 122 16.28 -13.00 15.62
CA ASN A 122 16.52 -14.09 16.56
C ASN A 122 16.95 -15.37 15.83
N TYR A 123 16.27 -15.75 14.75
CA TYR A 123 16.62 -16.92 13.95
C TYR A 123 18.04 -16.84 13.36
N ILE A 124 18.40 -15.70 12.76
CA ILE A 124 19.74 -15.48 12.21
C ILE A 124 20.78 -15.51 13.33
N ASN A 125 20.50 -14.89 14.49
CA ASN A 125 21.42 -14.89 15.62
C ASN A 125 21.60 -16.29 16.22
N ASP A 126 20.53 -17.09 16.34
CA ASP A 126 20.59 -18.47 16.81
C ASP A 126 21.44 -19.34 15.87
N ILE A 127 21.32 -19.12 14.55
CA ILE A 127 22.19 -19.79 13.57
C ILE A 127 23.64 -19.31 13.74
N GLY A 128 23.88 -18.01 13.77
CA GLY A 128 25.23 -17.44 13.91
C GLY A 128 25.93 -17.83 15.23
N MET A 129 25.17 -18.04 16.31
CA MET A 129 25.69 -18.53 17.59
C MET A 129 26.04 -20.02 17.58
N ASN A 130 25.45 -20.83 16.71
CA ASN A 130 25.75 -22.26 16.56
C ASN A 130 26.98 -22.54 15.67
N VAL A 131 27.56 -21.52 15.03
CA VAL A 131 28.76 -21.64 14.18
C VAL A 131 30.06 -21.32 14.95
N ASN A 132 29.96 -20.88 16.22
CA ASN A 132 31.10 -20.64 17.12
C ASN A 132 31.42 -21.84 18.04
#